data_AF-A0A1I3H3N7-F1
#
_entry.id   AF-A0A1I3H3N7-F1
#
_cell.length_a   1.000
_cell.length_b   1.000
_cell.length_c   1.000
_cell.angle_alpha   90.00
_cell.angle_beta   90.00
_cell.angle_gamma   90.00
#
_symmetry.space_group_name_H-M   'P 1'
#
loop_
_entity.id
_entity.type
_entity.pdbx_description
1 polymer ?
#
loop_
_entity_poly.entity_id
_entity_poly.type
_entity_poly.pdbx_seq_one_letter_code
_entity_poly.pdbx_strand_id
1 'polypeptide(L)'
;MTGFFTTRLFFISLALVAVAATLPLYVSGYVLGLLTVAFYFGVFAMAWDLLFGFAGEVNFGPTFLIGVGAYTAGILNAQFGWSVYLCIVLGALASVIAGLVLALPALRVRGPYFGLTTLVAVLMLQNFIVVFADLTGGEIGLTIPDVITINAGANYWIALGFMTISAAILYGLSQSPIGLVLQASGQDPVQAGALGFNIVKHKLAAFIVSAFFSGLSGALLVFYFGTASVGTVVDVAVGVNVIVSAVLGGRRTVLGAALGAIFLIVAGEFLRPTGELATFIVSAVALLVVLFFPGGFLGAALSREARS
;
A
#
# COMPACT_ATOMS: atom_id res chain seq x y z
N MET A 1 -27.56 1.45 5.54
CA MET A 1 -26.89 2.60 4.87
C MET A 1 -27.00 3.91 5.67
N THR A 2 -27.10 3.90 7.01
CA THR A 2 -27.34 5.11 7.83
C THR A 2 -26.26 5.42 8.89
N GLY A 3 -25.10 4.75 8.85
CA GLY A 3 -23.99 4.97 9.81
C GLY A 3 -22.79 5.76 9.28
N PHE A 4 -22.86 6.27 8.04
CA PHE A 4 -21.72 6.91 7.36
C PHE A 4 -21.27 8.21 8.04
N PHE A 5 -22.21 9.03 8.51
CA PHE A 5 -21.93 10.35 9.12
C PHE A 5 -21.82 10.33 10.65
N THR A 6 -22.07 9.20 11.31
CA THR A 6 -22.11 9.11 12.79
C THR A 6 -20.98 8.29 13.40
N THR A 7 -20.09 7.70 12.59
CA THR A 7 -18.98 6.89 13.10
C THR A 7 -17.82 7.80 13.50
N ARG A 8 -17.34 7.71 14.76
CA ARG A 8 -16.20 8.51 15.29
C ARG A 8 -14.94 8.44 14.41
N LEU A 9 -14.74 7.32 13.71
CA LEU A 9 -13.66 7.12 12.74
C LEU A 9 -13.71 8.13 11.58
N PHE A 10 -14.89 8.55 11.12
CA PHE A 10 -15.06 9.57 10.10
C PHE A 10 -14.56 10.94 10.60
N PHE A 11 -14.95 11.34 11.81
CA PHE A 11 -14.48 12.58 12.42
C PHE A 11 -12.97 12.58 12.72
N ILE A 12 -12.41 11.46 13.18
CA ILE A 12 -10.96 11.31 13.39
C ILE A 12 -10.23 11.40 12.05
N SER A 13 -10.73 10.74 11.00
CA SER A 13 -10.13 10.82 9.66
C SER A 13 -10.21 12.21 9.06
N LEU A 14 -11.34 12.91 9.25
CA LEU A 14 -11.54 14.27 8.78
C LEU A 14 -10.63 15.25 9.53
N ALA A 15 -10.47 15.09 10.83
CA ALA A 15 -9.53 15.86 11.64
C ALA A 15 -8.08 15.62 11.20
N LEU A 16 -7.71 14.37 10.91
CA LEU A 16 -6.37 14.02 10.42
C LEU A 16 -6.07 14.59 9.04
N VAL A 17 -7.04 14.52 8.13
CA VAL A 17 -6.93 15.14 6.80
C VAL A 17 -6.87 16.66 6.90
N ALA A 18 -7.65 17.27 7.81
CA ALA A 18 -7.62 18.71 8.05
C ALA A 18 -6.27 19.16 8.65
N VAL A 19 -5.73 18.42 9.62
CA VAL A 19 -4.39 18.68 10.17
C VAL A 19 -3.33 18.53 9.07
N ALA A 20 -3.39 17.46 8.28
CA ALA A 20 -2.49 17.25 7.15
C ALA A 20 -2.58 18.42 6.13
N ALA A 21 -3.79 18.87 5.79
CA ALA A 21 -3.99 19.99 4.87
C ALA A 21 -3.40 21.33 5.38
N THR A 22 -3.21 21.50 6.69
CA THR A 22 -2.56 22.69 7.26
C THR A 22 -1.03 22.62 7.31
N LEU A 23 -0.44 21.42 7.24
CA LEU A 23 1.02 21.22 7.35
C LEU A 23 1.84 21.97 6.27
N PRO A 24 1.40 22.11 5.01
CA PRO A 24 2.15 22.86 3.99
C PRO A 24 2.44 24.32 4.32
N LEU A 25 1.69 24.91 5.25
CA LEU A 25 1.87 26.30 5.64
C LEU A 25 2.97 26.51 6.70
N TYR A 26 3.39 25.45 7.39
CA TYR A 26 4.28 25.54 8.56
C TYR A 26 5.59 24.77 8.41
N VAL A 27 5.78 24.06 7.30
CA VAL A 27 6.75 22.98 7.20
C VAL A 27 7.69 23.17 6.01
N SER A 28 8.96 22.77 6.17
CA SER A 28 9.99 22.86 5.12
C SER A 28 9.72 21.90 3.96
N GLY A 29 10.25 22.23 2.76
CA GLY A 29 10.11 21.39 1.56
C GLY A 29 10.60 19.95 1.73
N TYR A 30 11.55 19.73 2.64
CA TYR A 30 12.05 18.39 2.99
C TYR A 30 10.96 17.51 3.62
N VAL A 31 10.31 18.02 4.66
CA VAL A 31 9.27 17.26 5.38
C VAL A 31 8.02 17.10 4.52
N LEU A 32 7.73 18.06 3.63
CA LEU A 32 6.69 17.89 2.61
C LEU A 32 6.99 16.72 1.67
N GLY A 33 8.24 16.55 1.25
CA GLY A 33 8.66 15.42 0.44
C GLY A 33 8.53 14.09 1.19
N LEU A 34 8.95 14.05 2.46
CA LEU A 34 8.78 12.88 3.31
C LEU A 34 7.31 12.47 3.47
N LEU A 35 6.43 13.44 3.74
CA LEU A 35 5.00 13.18 3.88
C LEU A 35 4.37 12.73 2.56
N THR A 36 4.86 13.25 1.42
CA THR A 36 4.42 12.79 0.09
C THR A 36 4.69 11.30 -0.09
N VAL A 37 5.90 10.85 0.24
CA VAL A 37 6.25 9.42 0.23
C VAL A 37 5.38 8.66 1.23
N ALA A 38 5.18 9.20 2.42
CA ALA A 38 4.34 8.60 3.45
C ALA A 38 2.90 8.35 3.01
N PHE A 39 2.31 9.27 2.24
CA PHE A 39 0.96 9.14 1.72
C PHE A 39 0.84 8.06 0.65
N TYR A 40 1.82 7.93 -0.26
CA TYR A 40 1.84 6.84 -1.24
C TYR A 40 1.97 5.48 -0.55
N PHE A 41 2.90 5.33 0.39
CA PHE A 41 3.02 4.12 1.20
C PHE A 41 1.78 3.86 2.07
N GLY A 42 1.08 4.91 2.50
CA GLY A 42 -0.21 4.81 3.18
C GLY A 42 -1.28 4.17 2.30
N VAL A 43 -1.42 4.60 1.04
CA VAL A 43 -2.33 3.95 0.08
C VAL A 43 -1.99 2.49 -0.15
N PHE A 44 -0.70 2.19 -0.20
CA PHE A 44 -0.25 0.82 -0.35
C PHE A 44 -0.59 -0.05 0.87
N ALA A 45 -0.35 0.44 2.08
CA ALA A 45 -0.74 -0.24 3.31
C ALA A 45 -2.26 -0.46 3.38
N MET A 46 -3.06 0.53 2.95
CA MET A 46 -4.51 0.41 2.84
C MET A 46 -4.96 -0.67 1.84
N ALA A 47 -4.36 -0.68 0.65
CA ALA A 47 -4.63 -1.67 -0.39
C ALA A 47 -4.24 -3.08 0.07
N TRP A 48 -3.16 -3.20 0.84
CA TRP A 48 -2.72 -4.47 1.42
C TRP A 48 -3.63 -4.95 2.56
N ASP A 49 -4.05 -4.08 3.48
CA ASP A 49 -4.96 -4.44 4.57
C ASP A 49 -6.34 -4.88 4.03
N LEU A 50 -6.80 -4.34 2.90
CA LEU A 50 -8.01 -4.86 2.25
C LEU A 50 -7.87 -6.35 1.90
N LEU A 51 -6.72 -6.77 1.38
CA LEU A 51 -6.49 -8.17 1.01
C LEU A 51 -6.22 -9.04 2.25
N PHE A 52 -5.31 -8.63 3.14
CA PHE A 52 -4.92 -9.45 4.27
C PHE A 52 -5.92 -9.38 5.45
N GLY A 53 -6.38 -8.18 5.79
CA GLY A 53 -7.28 -7.92 6.91
C GLY A 53 -8.65 -8.54 6.68
N PHE A 54 -9.23 -8.33 5.49
CA PHE A 54 -10.58 -8.81 5.18
C PHE A 54 -10.55 -10.21 4.56
N ALA A 55 -9.77 -10.43 3.49
CA ALA A 55 -9.79 -11.72 2.79
C ALA A 55 -9.09 -12.86 3.55
N GLY A 56 -8.31 -12.54 4.58
CA GLY A 56 -7.65 -13.49 5.47
C GLY A 56 -6.38 -14.16 4.91
N GLU A 57 -5.95 -13.78 3.70
CA GLU A 57 -4.78 -14.37 3.03
C GLU A 57 -3.53 -13.51 3.24
N VAL A 58 -2.48 -14.08 3.83
CA VAL A 58 -1.20 -13.39 4.03
C VAL A 58 -0.50 -13.21 2.69
N ASN A 59 -0.38 -11.97 2.19
CA ASN A 59 0.32 -11.65 0.96
C ASN A 59 1.70 -11.03 1.27
N PHE A 60 2.79 -11.68 0.83
CA PHE A 60 4.17 -11.18 0.94
C PHE A 60 4.69 -10.57 -0.38
N GLY A 61 3.88 -10.56 -1.44
CA GLY A 61 4.17 -9.89 -2.70
C GLY A 61 3.59 -8.49 -2.95
N PRO A 62 3.33 -7.61 -1.96
CA PRO A 62 2.79 -6.29 -2.26
C PRO A 62 3.68 -5.49 -3.22
N THR A 63 5.00 -5.62 -3.09
CA THR A 63 5.99 -4.91 -3.93
C THR A 63 6.03 -5.40 -5.36
N PHE A 64 5.47 -6.58 -5.66
CA PHE A 64 5.26 -7.03 -7.03
C PHE A 64 4.29 -6.09 -7.76
N LEU A 65 3.16 -5.75 -7.13
CA LEU A 65 2.13 -4.92 -7.72
C LEU A 65 2.58 -3.46 -7.87
N ILE A 66 3.27 -2.94 -6.84
CA ILE A 66 3.95 -1.64 -6.95
C ILE A 66 4.96 -1.66 -8.09
N GLY A 67 5.85 -2.65 -8.08
CA GLY A 67 6.95 -2.79 -9.03
C GLY A 67 6.46 -2.80 -10.47
N VAL A 68 5.44 -3.62 -10.77
CA VAL A 68 4.87 -3.65 -12.12
C VAL A 68 4.30 -2.28 -12.51
N GLY A 69 3.56 -1.61 -11.63
CA GLY A 69 3.01 -0.29 -11.93
C GLY A 69 4.08 0.78 -12.13
N ALA A 70 5.08 0.79 -11.24
CA ALA A 70 6.24 1.65 -11.24
C ALA A 70 7.07 1.51 -12.52
N TYR A 71 7.52 0.28 -12.83
CA TYR A 71 8.35 0.00 -14.01
C TYR A 71 7.58 0.19 -15.31
N THR A 72 6.31 -0.21 -15.38
CA THR A 72 5.53 0.01 -16.61
C THR A 72 5.37 1.50 -16.90
N ALA A 73 5.01 2.31 -15.89
CA ALA A 73 4.88 3.75 -16.07
C ALA A 73 6.23 4.42 -16.40
N GLY A 74 7.30 3.99 -15.74
CA GLY A 74 8.65 4.50 -15.99
C GLY A 74 9.17 4.17 -17.38
N ILE A 75 9.00 2.92 -17.85
CA ILE A 75 9.44 2.47 -19.18
C ILE A 75 8.66 3.22 -20.28
N LEU A 76 7.34 3.37 -20.12
CA LEU A 76 6.51 4.09 -21.09
C LEU A 76 6.93 5.55 -21.25
N ASN A 77 7.27 6.23 -20.16
CA ASN A 77 7.75 7.59 -20.24
C ASN A 77 9.19 7.67 -20.77
N ALA A 78 10.11 6.86 -20.23
CA ALA A 78 11.52 6.92 -20.58
C ALA A 78 11.81 6.55 -22.04
N GLN A 79 11.10 5.56 -22.60
CA GLN A 79 11.36 5.08 -23.96
C GLN A 79 10.44 5.67 -25.01
N PHE A 80 9.15 5.84 -24.69
CA PHE A 80 8.16 6.29 -25.66
C PHE A 80 7.79 7.77 -25.51
N GLY A 81 8.26 8.45 -24.45
CA GLY A 81 7.95 9.87 -24.21
C GLY A 81 6.47 10.14 -24.00
N TRP A 82 5.71 9.13 -23.55
CA TRP A 82 4.27 9.28 -23.34
C TRP A 82 3.97 10.18 -22.14
N SER A 83 2.83 10.86 -22.19
CA SER A 83 2.45 11.79 -21.13
C SER A 83 2.33 11.08 -19.78
N VAL A 84 2.81 11.75 -18.73
CA VAL A 84 2.85 11.23 -17.35
C VAL A 84 1.50 10.66 -16.92
N TYR A 85 0.40 11.36 -17.19
CA TYR A 85 -0.95 10.93 -16.82
C TYR A 85 -1.36 9.61 -17.49
N LEU A 86 -0.99 9.42 -18.76
CA LEU A 86 -1.30 8.20 -19.50
C LEU A 86 -0.45 7.03 -18.99
N CYS A 87 0.83 7.28 -18.70
CA CYS A 87 1.73 6.31 -18.08
C CYS A 87 1.22 5.85 -16.70
N ILE A 88 0.68 6.76 -15.89
CA ILE A 88 0.10 6.42 -14.57
C ILE A 88 -1.08 5.46 -14.72
N VAL A 89 -2.01 5.76 -15.64
CA VAL A 89 -3.19 4.90 -15.87
C VAL A 89 -2.77 3.53 -16.41
N LEU A 90 -1.85 3.49 -17.38
CA LEU A 90 -1.36 2.23 -17.93
C LEU A 90 -0.54 1.42 -16.92
N GLY A 91 0.22 2.07 -16.04
CA GLY A 91 0.92 1.39 -14.94
C GLY A 91 -0.07 0.73 -13.97
N ALA A 92 -1.15 1.43 -13.60
CA ALA A 92 -2.19 0.85 -12.77
C ALA A 92 -2.89 -0.34 -13.45
N LEU A 93 -3.19 -0.24 -14.75
CA LEU A 93 -3.79 -1.34 -15.52
C LEU A 93 -2.83 -2.53 -15.68
N ALA A 94 -1.54 -2.29 -15.91
CA ALA A 94 -0.53 -3.33 -15.97
C ALA A 94 -0.40 -4.07 -14.65
N SER A 95 -0.45 -3.35 -13.52
CA SER A 95 -0.49 -3.95 -12.19
C SER A 95 -1.75 -4.82 -11.98
N VAL A 96 -2.91 -4.38 -12.45
CA VAL A 96 -4.13 -5.20 -12.42
C VAL A 96 -3.96 -6.48 -13.24
N ILE A 97 -3.41 -6.40 -14.45
CA ILE A 97 -3.17 -7.55 -15.33
C ILE A 97 -2.18 -8.52 -14.69
N ALA A 98 -1.01 -8.03 -14.24
CA ALA A 98 -0.02 -8.84 -13.57
C ALA A 98 -0.55 -9.44 -12.28
N GLY A 99 -1.37 -8.66 -11.55
CA GLY A 99 -2.05 -9.12 -10.36
C GLY A 99 -3.05 -10.24 -10.63
N LEU A 100 -3.83 -10.16 -11.72
CA LEU A 100 -4.71 -11.25 -12.15
C LEU A 100 -3.92 -12.51 -12.52
N VAL A 101 -2.83 -12.35 -13.28
CA VAL A 101 -1.94 -13.47 -13.65
C VAL A 101 -1.36 -14.15 -12.41
N LEU A 102 -1.04 -13.37 -11.38
CA LEU A 102 -0.52 -13.89 -10.11
C LEU A 102 -1.62 -14.50 -9.22
N ALA A 103 -2.78 -13.85 -9.14
CA ALA A 103 -3.87 -14.25 -8.25
C ALA A 103 -4.53 -15.56 -8.69
N LEU A 104 -4.62 -15.83 -9.99
CA LEU A 104 -5.23 -17.05 -10.51
C LEU A 104 -4.55 -18.35 -10.02
N PRO A 105 -3.21 -18.51 -10.10
CA PRO A 105 -2.53 -19.65 -9.50
C PRO A 105 -2.42 -19.54 -7.98
N ALA A 106 -2.16 -18.34 -7.44
CA ALA A 106 -2.00 -18.17 -6.00
C ALA A 106 -3.27 -18.54 -5.23
N LEU A 107 -4.46 -18.18 -5.70
CA LEU A 107 -5.74 -18.51 -5.03
C LEU A 107 -6.09 -20.01 -5.08
N ARG A 108 -5.35 -20.84 -5.84
CA ARG A 108 -5.52 -22.30 -5.83
C ARG A 108 -4.82 -22.97 -4.66
N VAL A 109 -3.79 -22.34 -4.10
CA VAL A 109 -3.08 -22.83 -2.91
C VAL A 109 -3.73 -22.28 -1.64
N ARG A 110 -3.71 -23.06 -0.55
CA ARG A 110 -4.33 -22.68 0.73
C ARG A 110 -3.29 -22.46 1.81
N GLY A 111 -3.57 -21.53 2.73
CA GLY A 111 -2.74 -21.30 3.91
C GLY A 111 -1.41 -20.61 3.58
N PRO A 112 -0.30 -20.96 4.27
CA PRO A 112 0.98 -20.24 4.13
C PRO A 112 1.55 -20.22 2.71
N TYR A 113 1.16 -21.19 1.88
CA TYR A 113 1.61 -21.31 0.49
C TYR A 113 1.18 -20.14 -0.40
N PHE A 114 0.06 -19.48 -0.10
CA PHE A 114 -0.36 -18.28 -0.81
C PHE A 114 0.68 -17.16 -0.66
N GLY A 115 1.08 -16.90 0.59
CA GLY A 115 2.13 -15.92 0.90
C GLY A 115 3.46 -16.26 0.24
N LEU A 116 3.88 -17.53 0.30
CA LEU A 116 5.10 -17.99 -0.39
C LEU A 116 5.04 -17.76 -1.90
N THR A 117 3.90 -18.02 -2.55
CA THR A 117 3.75 -17.81 -3.99
C THR A 117 3.88 -16.34 -4.35
N THR A 118 3.29 -15.45 -3.55
CA THR A 118 3.41 -14.00 -3.75
C THR A 118 4.83 -13.48 -3.51
N LEU A 119 5.56 -14.04 -2.55
CA LEU A 119 6.97 -13.71 -2.29
C LEU A 119 7.85 -14.15 -3.47
N VAL A 120 7.67 -15.38 -3.96
CA VAL A 120 8.40 -15.89 -5.13
C VAL A 120 8.15 -14.99 -6.34
N ALA A 121 6.93 -14.50 -6.54
CA ALA A 121 6.65 -13.57 -7.62
C ALA A 121 7.42 -12.25 -7.53
N VAL A 122 7.64 -11.71 -6.31
CA VAL A 122 8.52 -10.54 -6.12
C VAL A 122 9.93 -10.86 -6.56
N LEU A 123 10.48 -12.00 -6.11
CA LEU A 123 11.84 -12.42 -6.47
C LEU A 123 11.98 -12.66 -7.98
N MET A 124 10.94 -13.21 -8.62
CA MET A 124 10.90 -13.37 -10.07
C MET A 124 10.88 -12.01 -10.78
N LEU A 125 10.12 -11.04 -10.27
CA LEU A 125 10.10 -9.68 -10.83
C LEU A 125 11.46 -9.00 -10.69
N GLN A 126 12.14 -9.12 -9.55
CA GLN A 126 13.50 -8.59 -9.36
C GLN A 126 14.46 -9.18 -10.39
N ASN A 127 14.47 -10.51 -10.55
CA ASN A 127 15.30 -11.18 -11.54
C ASN A 127 14.94 -10.73 -12.97
N PHE A 128 13.66 -10.58 -13.29
CA PHE A 128 13.23 -10.10 -14.60
C PHE A 128 13.74 -8.68 -14.87
N ILE A 129 13.69 -7.79 -13.88
CA ILE A 129 14.22 -6.43 -14.02
C ILE A 129 15.72 -6.46 -14.29
N VAL A 130 16.48 -7.31 -13.59
CA VAL A 130 17.94 -7.41 -13.78
C VAL A 130 18.30 -8.04 -15.13
N VAL A 131 17.57 -9.08 -15.57
CA VAL A 131 17.81 -9.75 -16.85
C VAL A 131 17.52 -8.82 -18.03
N PHE A 132 16.45 -8.02 -17.94
CA PHE A 132 16.06 -7.06 -18.98
C PHE A 132 16.64 -5.65 -18.70
N ALA A 133 17.90 -5.59 -18.25
CA ALA A 133 18.56 -4.33 -17.90
C ALA A 133 18.56 -3.28 -19.02
N ASP A 134 18.61 -3.71 -20.28
CA ASP A 134 18.54 -2.81 -21.45
C ASP A 134 17.23 -2.00 -21.49
N LEU A 135 16.14 -2.57 -20.98
CA LEU A 135 14.81 -1.94 -20.97
C LEU A 135 14.52 -1.22 -19.63
N THR A 136 14.95 -1.82 -18.53
CA THR A 136 14.56 -1.43 -17.16
C THR A 136 15.64 -0.61 -16.43
N GLY A 137 16.83 -0.46 -17.00
CA GLY A 137 17.99 0.10 -16.31
C GLY A 137 18.65 -0.84 -15.29
N GLY A 138 18.15 -2.08 -15.14
CA GLY A 138 18.71 -3.10 -14.26
C GLY A 138 18.80 -2.65 -12.79
N GLU A 139 19.91 -2.97 -12.12
CA GLU A 139 20.16 -2.56 -10.72
C GLU A 139 20.45 -1.06 -10.58
N ILE A 140 20.98 -0.42 -11.63
CA ILE A 140 21.32 1.01 -11.64
C ILE A 140 20.04 1.85 -11.58
N GLY A 141 18.94 1.30 -12.10
CA GLY A 141 17.62 1.93 -12.12
C GLY A 141 17.36 2.68 -13.42
N LEU A 142 16.08 2.78 -13.77
CA LEU A 142 15.61 3.55 -14.91
C LEU A 142 15.51 5.02 -14.49
N THR A 143 16.12 5.93 -15.25
CA THR A 143 15.93 7.38 -15.06
C THR A 143 14.68 7.82 -15.83
N ILE A 144 13.76 8.52 -15.15
CA ILE A 144 12.54 9.05 -15.76
C ILE A 144 12.74 10.56 -15.98
N PRO A 145 12.70 11.04 -17.23
CA PRO A 145 12.95 12.45 -17.54
C PRO A 145 11.80 13.38 -17.12
N ASP A 146 10.55 12.92 -17.19
CA ASP A 146 9.40 13.73 -16.80
C ASP A 146 9.03 13.53 -15.32
N VAL A 147 8.70 14.64 -14.67
CA VAL A 147 8.23 14.69 -13.28
C VAL A 147 6.84 15.30 -13.28
N ILE A 148 5.94 14.81 -12.42
CA ILE A 148 4.56 15.35 -12.33
C ILE A 148 4.58 16.85 -12.07
N THR A 149 5.39 17.30 -11.12
CA THR A 149 5.61 18.72 -10.81
C THR A 149 6.93 18.90 -10.06
N ILE A 150 7.65 20.00 -10.33
CA ILE A 150 8.91 20.35 -9.64
C ILE A 150 8.63 21.00 -8.27
N ASN A 151 7.45 21.58 -8.09
CA ASN A 151 7.04 22.24 -6.85
C ASN A 151 6.65 21.21 -5.76
N ALA A 152 7.38 21.22 -4.65
CA ALA A 152 7.15 20.34 -3.50
C ALA A 152 5.73 20.48 -2.90
N GLY A 153 5.16 21.69 -2.91
CA GLY A 153 3.80 21.92 -2.41
C GLY A 153 2.75 21.23 -3.29
N ALA A 154 2.89 21.30 -4.62
CA ALA A 154 1.94 20.68 -5.54
C ALA A 154 1.98 19.14 -5.44
N ASN A 155 3.17 18.53 -5.35
CA ASN A 155 3.31 17.09 -5.15
C ASN A 155 2.66 16.63 -3.84
N TYR A 156 2.78 17.42 -2.77
CA TYR A 156 2.10 17.12 -1.51
C TYR A 156 0.58 17.13 -1.65
N TRP A 157 0.00 18.15 -2.32
CA TRP A 157 -1.45 18.21 -2.54
C TRP A 157 -1.97 17.06 -3.41
N ILE A 158 -1.21 16.67 -4.42
CA ILE A 158 -1.51 15.50 -5.26
C ILE A 158 -1.53 14.23 -4.42
N ALA A 159 -0.49 14.01 -3.61
CA ALA A 159 -0.37 12.82 -2.77
C ALA A 159 -1.44 12.76 -1.68
N LEU A 160 -1.75 13.90 -1.04
CA LEU A 160 -2.82 13.99 -0.05
C LEU A 160 -4.19 13.75 -0.69
N GLY A 161 -4.45 14.34 -1.86
CA GLY A 161 -5.68 14.12 -2.62
C GLY A 161 -5.83 12.65 -3.01
N PHE A 162 -4.77 12.06 -3.55
CA PHE A 162 -4.72 10.65 -3.92
C PHE A 162 -4.96 9.71 -2.73
N MET A 163 -4.30 9.97 -1.59
CA MET A 163 -4.49 9.20 -0.37
C MET A 163 -5.92 9.31 0.14
N THR A 164 -6.49 10.51 0.17
CA THR A 164 -7.84 10.75 0.67
C THR A 164 -8.90 10.08 -0.21
N ILE A 165 -8.77 10.19 -1.53
CA ILE A 165 -9.67 9.54 -2.49
C ILE A 165 -9.57 8.02 -2.36
N SER A 166 -8.34 7.49 -2.32
CA SER A 166 -8.11 6.05 -2.17
C SER A 166 -8.65 5.53 -0.84
N ALA A 167 -8.43 6.25 0.25
CA ALA A 167 -8.97 5.93 1.56
C ALA A 167 -10.50 5.90 1.54
N ALA A 168 -11.15 6.90 0.94
CA ALA A 168 -12.61 6.97 0.84
C ALA A 168 -13.19 5.78 0.05
N ILE A 169 -12.57 5.42 -1.08
CA ILE A 169 -13.01 4.28 -1.91
C ILE A 169 -12.80 2.96 -1.18
N LEU A 170 -11.60 2.73 -0.64
CA LEU A 170 -11.26 1.49 0.06
C LEU A 170 -12.09 1.32 1.34
N TYR A 171 -12.33 2.41 2.08
CA TYR A 171 -13.20 2.41 3.24
C TYR A 171 -14.66 2.11 2.84
N GLY A 172 -15.18 2.76 1.79
CA GLY A 172 -16.51 2.49 1.26
C GLY A 172 -16.69 1.03 0.84
N LEU A 173 -15.67 0.44 0.20
CA LEU A 173 -15.66 -0.97 -0.17
C LEU A 173 -15.64 -1.88 1.07
N SER A 174 -14.83 -1.54 2.08
CA SER A 174 -14.73 -2.32 3.32
C SER A 174 -16.03 -2.38 4.12
N GLN A 175 -16.85 -1.32 4.06
CA GLN A 175 -18.15 -1.22 4.74
C GLN A 175 -19.31 -1.75 3.88
N SER A 176 -19.04 -2.08 2.61
CA SER A 176 -20.07 -2.59 1.70
C SER A 176 -20.39 -4.07 1.97
N PRO A 177 -21.49 -4.61 1.39
CA PRO A 177 -21.77 -6.04 1.45
C PRO A 177 -20.61 -6.91 0.93
N ILE A 178 -19.84 -6.41 -0.04
CA ILE A 178 -18.65 -7.10 -0.57
C ILE A 178 -17.59 -7.24 0.53
N GLY A 179 -17.36 -6.17 1.32
CA GLY A 179 -16.44 -6.19 2.46
C GLY A 179 -16.86 -7.17 3.55
N LEU A 180 -18.16 -7.26 3.85
CA LEU A 180 -18.71 -8.23 4.80
C LEU A 180 -18.52 -9.68 4.32
N VAL A 181 -18.81 -9.96 3.06
CA VAL A 181 -18.59 -11.30 2.47
C VAL A 181 -17.10 -11.65 2.45
N LEU A 182 -16.24 -10.67 2.16
CA LEU A 182 -14.80 -10.84 2.17
C LEU A 182 -14.30 -11.16 3.59
N GLN A 183 -14.79 -10.44 4.59
CA GLN A 183 -14.48 -10.68 6.00
C GLN A 183 -14.94 -12.06 6.47
N ALA A 184 -16.16 -12.46 6.11
CA ALA A 184 -16.68 -13.80 6.42
C ALA A 184 -15.82 -14.88 5.76
N SER A 185 -15.46 -14.69 4.49
CA SER A 185 -14.60 -15.60 3.73
C SER A 185 -13.18 -15.72 4.29
N GLY A 186 -12.68 -14.67 4.95
CA GLY A 186 -11.38 -14.67 5.62
C GLY A 186 -11.38 -15.26 7.03
N GLN A 187 -12.53 -15.30 7.70
CA GLN A 187 -12.67 -15.91 9.03
C GLN A 187 -12.87 -17.42 8.94
N ASP A 188 -13.85 -17.85 8.14
CA ASP A 188 -14.10 -19.27 7.89
C ASP A 188 -14.53 -19.45 6.42
N PRO A 189 -13.58 -19.79 5.54
CA PRO A 189 -13.90 -20.02 4.13
C PRO A 189 -14.83 -21.22 3.95
N VAL A 190 -14.83 -22.22 4.84
CA VAL A 190 -15.70 -23.40 4.71
C VAL A 190 -17.16 -23.00 5.01
N GLN A 191 -17.39 -22.26 6.09
CA GLN A 191 -18.73 -21.75 6.42
C GLN A 191 -19.24 -20.74 5.41
N ALA A 192 -18.40 -19.80 4.96
CA ALA A 192 -18.78 -18.84 3.93
C ALA A 192 -19.18 -19.55 2.62
N GLY A 193 -18.47 -20.63 2.26
CA GLY A 193 -18.83 -21.48 1.12
C GLY A 193 -20.14 -22.22 1.31
N ALA A 194 -20.44 -22.71 2.52
CA ALA A 194 -21.70 -23.38 2.84
C ALA A 194 -22.92 -22.45 2.75
N LEU A 195 -22.72 -21.15 2.98
CA LEU A 195 -23.74 -20.11 2.79
C LEU A 195 -23.97 -19.73 1.31
N GLY A 196 -23.27 -20.39 0.37
CA GLY A 196 -23.42 -20.18 -1.07
C GLY A 196 -22.53 -19.09 -1.67
N PHE A 197 -21.64 -18.48 -0.89
CA PHE A 197 -20.72 -17.46 -1.41
C PHE A 197 -19.58 -18.09 -2.20
N ASN A 198 -19.31 -17.55 -3.38
CA ASN A 198 -18.14 -17.93 -4.16
C ASN A 198 -16.89 -17.20 -3.63
N ILE A 199 -16.16 -17.86 -2.73
CA ILE A 199 -14.97 -17.32 -2.05
C ILE A 199 -13.92 -16.83 -3.05
N VAL A 200 -13.65 -17.61 -4.10
CA VAL A 200 -12.60 -17.31 -5.09
C VAL A 200 -12.92 -16.02 -5.83
N LYS A 201 -14.17 -15.81 -6.25
CA LYS A 201 -14.57 -14.57 -6.94
C LYS A 201 -14.41 -13.33 -6.06
N HIS A 202 -14.76 -13.41 -4.77
CA HIS A 202 -14.63 -12.29 -3.85
C HIS A 202 -13.17 -11.98 -3.51
N LYS A 203 -12.34 -13.02 -3.30
CA LYS A 203 -10.89 -12.85 -3.11
C LYS A 203 -10.22 -12.28 -4.34
N LEU A 204 -10.59 -12.73 -5.53
CA LEU A 204 -10.06 -12.19 -6.79
C LEU A 204 -10.46 -10.72 -6.99
N ALA A 205 -11.70 -10.35 -6.68
CA ALA A 205 -12.15 -8.95 -6.73
C ALA A 205 -11.36 -8.06 -5.77
N ALA A 206 -11.14 -8.53 -4.53
CA ALA A 206 -10.30 -7.82 -3.56
C ALA A 206 -8.86 -7.66 -4.05
N PHE A 207 -8.31 -8.69 -4.71
CA PHE A 207 -6.98 -8.66 -5.30
C PHE A 207 -6.87 -7.65 -6.44
N ILE A 208 -7.87 -7.58 -7.34
CA ILE A 208 -7.92 -6.60 -8.44
C ILE A 208 -7.92 -5.17 -7.89
N VAL A 209 -8.75 -4.90 -6.87
CA VAL A 209 -8.81 -3.57 -6.22
C VAL A 209 -7.46 -3.24 -5.58
N SER A 210 -6.88 -4.18 -4.84
CA SER A 210 -5.57 -4.01 -4.21
C SER A 210 -4.47 -3.74 -5.25
N ALA A 211 -4.46 -4.47 -6.37
CA ALA A 211 -3.52 -4.32 -7.47
C ALA A 211 -3.65 -2.96 -8.18
N PHE A 212 -4.88 -2.49 -8.40
CA PHE A 212 -5.14 -1.19 -8.98
C PHE A 212 -4.55 -0.07 -8.12
N PHE A 213 -4.87 -0.01 -6.82
CA PHE A 213 -4.38 1.04 -5.93
C PHE A 213 -2.87 0.93 -5.66
N SER A 214 -2.32 -0.29 -5.53
CA SER A 214 -0.88 -0.49 -5.36
C SER A 214 -0.09 -0.09 -6.61
N GLY A 215 -0.58 -0.45 -7.80
CA GLY A 215 0.05 -0.09 -9.06
C GLY A 215 -0.02 1.42 -9.35
N LEU A 216 -1.17 2.03 -9.06
CA LEU A 216 -1.37 3.48 -9.17
C LEU A 216 -0.43 4.25 -8.24
N SER A 217 -0.28 3.78 -7.00
CA SER A 217 0.67 4.34 -6.05
C SER A 217 2.13 4.15 -6.51
N GLY A 218 2.48 2.99 -7.07
CA GLY A 218 3.82 2.73 -7.61
C GLY A 218 4.16 3.64 -8.79
N ALA A 219 3.22 3.84 -9.71
CA ALA A 219 3.40 4.74 -10.84
C ALA A 219 3.64 6.19 -10.39
N LEU A 220 2.82 6.69 -9.44
CA LEU A 220 2.98 8.04 -8.88
C LEU A 220 4.33 8.22 -8.16
N LEU A 221 4.76 7.19 -7.43
CA LEU A 221 6.00 7.21 -6.66
C LEU A 221 7.25 7.24 -7.56
N VAL A 222 7.23 6.56 -8.71
CA VAL A 222 8.32 6.64 -9.69
C VAL A 222 8.46 8.03 -10.30
N PHE A 223 7.36 8.67 -10.67
CA PHE A 223 7.41 10.05 -11.17
C PHE A 223 7.77 11.06 -10.07
N TYR A 224 7.57 10.72 -8.80
CA TYR A 224 8.02 11.54 -7.69
C TYR A 224 9.54 11.41 -7.44
N PHE A 225 10.08 10.19 -7.49
CA PHE A 225 11.52 9.98 -7.32
C PHE A 225 12.33 10.32 -8.58
N GLY A 226 11.72 10.35 -9.76
CA GLY A 226 12.42 10.54 -11.03
C GLY A 226 13.30 9.35 -11.42
N THR A 227 13.22 8.25 -10.68
CA THR A 227 13.94 7.01 -10.95
C THR A 227 13.13 5.81 -10.48
N ALA A 228 13.23 4.70 -11.21
CA ALA A 228 12.72 3.39 -10.81
C ALA A 228 13.90 2.45 -10.58
N SER A 229 14.22 2.17 -9.31
CA SER A 229 15.26 1.21 -8.92
C SER A 229 14.65 0.03 -8.15
N VAL A 230 15.25 -1.15 -8.32
CA VAL A 230 14.80 -2.39 -7.66
C VAL A 230 14.77 -2.20 -6.15
N GLY A 231 15.81 -1.54 -5.59
CA GLY A 231 15.94 -1.31 -4.15
C GLY A 231 14.85 -0.40 -3.56
N THR A 232 14.26 0.49 -4.36
CA THR A 232 13.27 1.46 -3.85
C THR A 232 11.83 0.97 -4.00
N VAL A 233 11.53 0.14 -5.01
CA VAL A 233 10.14 -0.24 -5.35
C VAL A 233 9.85 -1.74 -5.27
N VAL A 234 10.83 -2.61 -5.49
CA VAL A 234 10.60 -4.08 -5.59
C VAL A 234 11.29 -4.87 -4.48
N ASP A 235 12.11 -4.23 -3.64
CA ASP A 235 12.79 -4.90 -2.54
C ASP A 235 11.81 -5.56 -1.55
N VAL A 236 12.17 -6.76 -1.09
CA VAL A 236 11.44 -7.50 -0.06
C VAL A 236 11.41 -6.69 1.24
N ALA A 237 12.47 -5.96 1.58
CA ALA A 237 12.50 -5.13 2.78
C ALA A 237 11.41 -4.04 2.77
N VAL A 238 11.17 -3.42 1.62
CA VAL A 238 10.08 -2.45 1.43
C VAL A 238 8.71 -3.12 1.62
N GLY A 239 8.55 -4.34 1.11
CA GLY A 239 7.33 -5.14 1.32
C GLY A 239 7.08 -5.45 2.79
N VAL A 240 8.13 -5.83 3.53
CA VAL A 240 8.06 -6.06 4.98
C VAL A 240 7.66 -4.79 5.71
N ASN A 241 8.26 -3.65 5.40
CA ASN A 241 7.90 -2.36 6.03
C ASN A 241 6.41 -2.03 5.87
N VAL A 242 5.81 -2.43 4.75
CA VAL A 242 4.40 -2.16 4.48
C VAL A 242 3.49 -3.12 5.21
N ILE A 243 3.88 -4.39 5.28
CA ILE A 243 3.16 -5.37 6.10
C ILE A 243 3.18 -4.90 7.55
N VAL A 244 4.35 -4.50 8.04
CA VAL A 244 4.52 -3.98 9.38
C VAL A 244 3.68 -2.72 9.58
N SER A 245 3.68 -1.78 8.64
CA SER A 245 2.88 -0.54 8.75
C SER A 245 1.38 -0.81 8.83
N ALA A 246 0.87 -1.74 8.03
CA ALA A 246 -0.53 -2.14 8.04
C ALA A 246 -0.91 -2.84 9.36
N VAL A 247 -0.06 -3.75 9.86
CA VAL A 247 -0.30 -4.45 11.13
C VAL A 247 -0.24 -3.48 12.31
N LEU A 248 0.73 -2.57 12.32
CA LEU A 248 0.91 -1.52 13.34
C LEU A 248 -0.30 -0.59 13.41
N GLY A 249 -0.85 -0.24 12.24
CA GLY A 249 -2.07 0.54 12.10
C GLY A 249 -3.30 -0.13 12.69
N GLY A 250 -3.37 -1.45 12.56
CA GLY A 250 -4.44 -2.31 13.06
C GLY A 250 -5.06 -3.11 11.92
N ARG A 251 -5.17 -4.44 12.13
CA ARG A 251 -5.74 -5.35 11.13
C ARG A 251 -7.23 -5.04 10.90
N ARG A 252 -7.67 -5.02 9.63
CA ARG A 252 -9.05 -4.65 9.21
C ARG A 252 -9.39 -3.17 9.43
N THR A 253 -8.38 -2.32 9.46
CA THR A 253 -8.59 -0.87 9.54
C THR A 253 -7.86 -0.19 8.39
N VAL A 254 -8.62 0.14 7.33
CA VAL A 254 -8.10 0.89 6.17
C VAL A 254 -7.40 2.16 6.66
N LEU A 255 -8.06 2.97 7.47
CA LEU A 255 -7.48 4.20 8.01
C LEU A 255 -6.27 3.95 8.93
N GLY A 256 -6.25 2.83 9.66
CA GLY A 256 -5.13 2.48 10.52
C GLY A 256 -3.89 2.14 9.74
N ALA A 257 -4.02 1.35 8.68
CA ALA A 257 -2.89 1.04 7.81
C ALA A 257 -2.24 2.30 7.23
N ALA A 258 -3.05 3.29 6.87
CA ALA A 258 -2.57 4.59 6.40
C ALA A 258 -1.75 5.34 7.48
N LEU A 259 -2.27 5.36 8.72
CA LEU A 259 -1.58 5.97 9.86
C LEU A 259 -0.30 5.24 10.26
N GLY A 260 -0.33 3.91 10.22
CA GLY A 260 0.85 3.08 10.50
C GLY A 260 1.96 3.33 9.49
N ALA A 261 1.63 3.54 8.21
CA ALA A 261 2.61 3.89 7.18
C ALA A 261 3.23 5.26 7.43
N ILE A 262 2.42 6.27 7.75
CA ILE A 262 2.91 7.61 8.09
C ILE A 262 3.82 7.54 9.32
N PHE A 263 3.39 6.84 10.36
CA PHE A 263 4.17 6.68 11.58
C PHE A 263 5.53 6.01 11.31
N LEU A 264 5.56 4.88 10.59
CA LEU A 264 6.82 4.20 10.32
C LEU A 264 7.77 5.02 9.45
N ILE A 265 7.26 5.73 8.46
CA ILE A 265 8.10 6.55 7.58
C ILE A 265 8.67 7.76 8.32
N VAL A 266 7.84 8.44 9.11
CA VAL A 266 8.29 9.56 9.94
C VAL A 266 9.28 9.09 11.00
N ALA A 267 8.99 7.98 11.69
CA ALA A 267 9.89 7.40 12.68
C ALA A 267 11.23 6.97 12.06
N GLY A 268 11.18 6.32 10.89
CA GLY A 268 12.37 5.93 10.14
C GLY A 268 13.26 7.11 9.79
N GLU A 269 12.67 8.25 9.43
CA GLU A 269 13.44 9.46 9.15
C GLU A 269 14.08 10.07 10.41
N PHE A 270 13.36 10.14 11.52
CA PHE A 270 13.95 10.63 12.78
C PHE A 270 15.14 9.78 13.22
N LEU A 271 15.12 8.49 12.93
CA LEU A 271 16.19 7.56 13.26
C LEU A 271 17.28 7.46 12.18
N ARG A 272 17.07 8.04 11.00
CA ARG A 272 18.03 8.06 9.89
C ARG A 272 19.46 8.48 10.27
N PRO A 273 19.72 9.42 11.22
CA PRO A 273 21.08 9.80 11.61
C PRO A 273 21.88 8.65 12.25
N THR A 274 21.21 7.59 12.71
CA THR A 274 21.84 6.43 13.37
C THR A 274 22.33 5.35 12.39
N GLY A 275 22.14 5.54 11.08
CA GLY A 275 22.61 4.60 10.06
C GLY A 275 21.85 3.26 10.09
N GLU A 276 22.56 2.14 9.98
CA GLU A 276 21.96 0.79 9.96
C GLU A 276 21.21 0.43 11.25
N LEU A 277 21.55 1.06 12.37
CA LEU A 277 20.82 0.92 13.63
C LEU A 277 19.36 1.40 13.50
N ALA A 278 19.05 2.32 12.59
CA ALA A 278 17.70 2.79 12.35
C ALA A 278 16.77 1.64 11.92
N THR A 279 17.21 0.81 10.98
CA THR A 279 16.43 -0.34 10.50
C THR A 279 16.18 -1.34 11.62
N PHE A 280 17.19 -1.61 12.45
CA PHE A 280 17.07 -2.49 13.60
C PHE A 280 16.07 -1.95 14.62
N ILE A 281 16.19 -0.66 14.98
CA ILE A 281 15.34 -0.03 15.99
C ILE A 281 13.90 0.09 15.49
N VAL A 282 13.67 0.51 14.24
CA VAL A 282 12.32 0.58 13.65
C VAL A 282 11.66 -0.80 13.64
N SER A 283 12.39 -1.84 13.25
CA SER A 283 11.89 -3.22 13.26
C SER A 283 11.61 -3.72 14.68
N ALA A 284 12.47 -3.40 15.64
CA ALA A 284 12.30 -3.76 17.05
C ALA A 284 11.09 -3.04 17.67
N VAL A 285 10.94 -1.73 17.43
CA VAL A 285 9.79 -0.93 17.87
C VAL A 285 8.51 -1.49 17.28
N ALA A 286 8.50 -1.81 15.99
CA ALA A 286 7.33 -2.40 15.37
C ALA A 286 6.99 -3.78 15.96
N LEU A 287 7.99 -4.63 16.22
CA LEU A 287 7.80 -5.91 16.89
C LEU A 287 7.23 -5.74 18.30
N LEU A 288 7.73 -4.76 19.07
CA LEU A 288 7.18 -4.42 20.38
C LEU A 288 5.72 -3.96 20.27
N VAL A 289 5.39 -3.09 19.32
CA VAL A 289 3.99 -2.65 19.14
C VAL A 289 3.08 -3.82 18.75
N VAL A 290 3.53 -4.74 17.89
CA VAL A 290 2.74 -5.93 17.54
C VAL A 290 2.54 -6.84 18.76
N LEU A 291 3.54 -6.99 19.63
CA LEU A 291 3.46 -7.81 20.84
C LEU A 291 2.58 -7.18 21.93
N PHE A 292 2.68 -5.88 22.16
CA PHE A 292 1.97 -5.17 23.24
C PHE A 292 0.61 -4.61 22.81
N PHE A 293 0.39 -4.37 21.52
CA PHE A 293 -0.85 -3.85 20.95
C PHE A 293 -1.32 -4.73 19.79
N PRO A 294 -1.85 -5.94 20.05
CA PRO A 294 -2.28 -6.89 19.00
C PRO A 294 -3.43 -6.37 18.12
N GLY A 295 -4.09 -5.27 18.51
CA GLY A 295 -5.09 -4.56 17.70
C GLY A 295 -4.54 -3.37 16.89
N GLY A 296 -3.25 -3.07 16.97
CA GLY A 296 -2.63 -1.86 16.42
C GLY A 296 -3.04 -0.58 17.16
N PHE A 297 -2.54 0.57 16.70
CA PHE A 297 -2.80 1.88 17.31
C PHE A 297 -4.30 2.21 17.39
N LEU A 298 -5.06 1.96 16.32
CA LEU A 298 -6.49 2.22 16.31
C LEU A 298 -7.29 1.18 17.11
N GLY A 299 -6.88 -0.09 17.12
CA GLY A 299 -7.53 -1.10 17.96
C GLY A 299 -7.36 -0.83 19.45
N ALA A 300 -6.22 -0.26 19.87
CA ALA A 300 -5.99 0.18 21.24
C ALA A 300 -6.84 1.41 21.62
N ALA A 301 -7.02 2.35 20.70
CA ALA A 301 -7.89 3.51 20.90
C ALA A 301 -9.38 3.11 21.02
N LEU A 302 -9.84 2.16 20.19
CA LEU A 302 -11.22 1.69 20.19
C LEU A 302 -11.54 0.74 21.37
N SER A 303 -10.58 -0.05 21.83
CA SER A 303 -10.78 -1.00 22.96
C SER A 303 -10.79 -0.34 24.34
N ARG A 304 -10.19 0.85 24.49
CA ARG A 304 -10.29 1.65 25.72
C ARG A 304 -11.68 2.26 25.93
N GLU A 305 -12.42 2.55 24.88
CA GLU A 305 -13.79 3.10 24.99
C GLU A 305 -14.86 2.03 25.26
N ALA A 306 -14.62 0.75 24.94
CA ALA A 306 -15.54 -0.33 25.30
C ALA A 306 -15.55 -0.67 26.80
N ARG A 307 -14.68 -0.04 27.60
CA ARG A 307 -14.58 -0.19 29.06
C ARG A 307 -14.95 1.09 29.84
N SER A 308 -15.43 2.14 29.17
CA SER A 308 -15.98 3.37 29.79
C SER A 308 -17.47 3.48 29.54
#